data_AF-A0A509EE93-F1
#
_entry.id   AF-A0A509EE93-F1
#
_cell.length_a   1.000
_cell.length_b   1.000
_cell.length_c   1.000
_cell.angle_alpha   90.00
_cell.angle_beta   90.00
_cell.angle_gamma   90.00
#
_symmetry.space_group_name_H-M   'P 1'
#
loop_
_entity.id
_entity.type
_entity.pdbx_description
1 polymer ?
#
loop_
_entity_poly.entity_id
_entity_poly.type
_entity_poly.pdbx_seq_one_letter_code
_entity_poly.pdbx_strand_id
1 'polypeptide(L)'
;MGVLSWALDRFANATADPTIPAQDGASARSFMDLLRGVMAGSRALADDQGGAIVTAGTGNAYAVSTASGVTQLRAGLSLLIQIDRTNTDAATLNVDGTGPKPWRDGDGVDFANGALPPKRFVRVTWDASRNTWISDVLSLLAFDFAFRAWMASLPTAPDGLGPGKPWKQGDAVSGYALNITGTNT
;
A
#
# COMPACT_ATOMS: atom_id res chain seq x y z
N MET A 1 -1.99 -10.25 19.70
CA MET A 1 -0.54 -10.11 19.89
C MET A 1 0.13 -11.32 19.27
N GLY A 2 1.26 -11.13 18.60
CA GLY A 2 1.89 -12.15 17.77
C GLY A 2 3.23 -11.68 17.25
N VAL A 3 3.70 -12.21 16.12
CA VAL A 3 5.08 -12.00 15.62
C VAL A 3 5.47 -10.52 15.52
N LEU A 4 4.53 -9.63 15.16
CA LEU A 4 4.78 -8.20 15.02
C LEU A 4 5.05 -7.45 16.35
N SER A 5 4.65 -8.02 17.48
CA SER A 5 4.90 -7.45 18.81
C SER A 5 6.19 -7.97 19.46
N TRP A 6 6.78 -9.07 18.94
CA TRP A 6 7.98 -9.68 19.50
C TRP A 6 9.21 -8.78 19.39
N ALA A 7 10.11 -8.91 20.36
CA ALA A 7 11.33 -8.15 20.49
C ALA A 7 12.51 -8.84 19.81
N LEU A 8 13.46 -8.04 19.33
CA LEU A 8 14.77 -8.51 18.85
C LEU A 8 15.66 -8.99 20.00
N ASP A 9 15.51 -8.38 21.17
CA ASP A 9 16.16 -8.88 22.39
C ASP A 9 15.39 -10.10 22.93
N ARG A 10 16.12 -11.20 23.13
CA ARG A 10 15.53 -12.46 23.58
C ARG A 10 14.88 -12.34 24.96
N PHE A 11 15.44 -11.53 25.86
CA PHE A 11 14.94 -11.44 27.24
C PHE A 11 13.62 -10.66 27.32
N ALA A 12 13.45 -9.67 26.46
CA ALA A 12 12.21 -8.91 26.36
C ALA A 12 11.00 -9.75 25.89
N ASN A 13 11.22 -10.86 25.19
CA ASN A 13 10.13 -11.73 24.70
C ASN A 13 9.35 -12.44 25.81
N ALA A 14 9.89 -12.50 27.03
CA ALA A 14 9.15 -13.01 28.19
C ALA A 14 7.89 -12.18 28.54
N THR A 15 7.81 -10.93 28.05
CA THR A 15 6.72 -9.99 28.33
C THR A 15 6.10 -9.35 27.09
N ALA A 16 6.77 -9.43 25.93
CA ALA A 16 6.31 -8.83 24.69
C ALA A 16 4.97 -9.40 24.19
N ASP A 17 4.73 -10.69 24.44
CA ASP A 17 3.48 -11.36 24.10
C ASP A 17 2.92 -12.10 25.33
N PRO A 18 1.90 -11.54 26.00
CA PRO A 18 1.28 -12.20 27.15
C PRO A 18 0.67 -13.56 26.84
N THR A 19 0.38 -13.86 25.58
CA THR A 19 -0.18 -15.16 25.16
C THR A 19 0.91 -16.22 24.94
N ILE A 20 2.17 -15.79 24.80
CA ILE A 20 3.35 -16.66 24.61
C ILE A 20 4.47 -16.17 25.55
N PRO A 21 4.31 -16.29 26.88
CA PRO A 21 5.33 -15.84 27.83
C PRO A 21 6.51 -16.82 27.82
N ALA A 22 7.49 -16.57 26.96
CA ALA A 22 8.73 -17.34 26.85
C ALA A 22 9.69 -17.01 28.01
N GLN A 23 9.25 -17.23 29.24
CA GLN A 23 10.01 -16.95 30.46
C GLN A 23 11.14 -17.96 30.66
N ASP A 24 12.28 -17.47 31.14
CA ASP A 24 13.41 -18.33 31.52
C ASP A 24 12.98 -19.26 32.67
N GLY A 25 13.22 -20.56 32.49
CA GLY A 25 12.79 -21.58 33.45
C GLY A 25 11.31 -21.95 33.39
N ALA A 26 10.60 -21.60 32.31
CA ALA A 26 9.22 -22.06 32.09
C ALA A 26 9.10 -23.59 32.24
N SER A 27 7.99 -24.02 32.86
CA SER A 27 7.75 -25.44 33.12
C SER A 27 7.71 -26.23 31.81
N ALA A 28 8.28 -27.45 31.82
CA ALA A 28 8.15 -28.37 30.69
C ALA A 28 6.68 -28.65 30.32
N ARG A 29 5.72 -28.44 31.25
CA ARG A 29 4.29 -28.60 30.98
C ARG A 29 3.70 -27.52 30.07
N SER A 30 4.23 -26.29 30.11
CA SER A 30 3.75 -25.19 29.27
C SER A 30 4.40 -25.18 27.88
N PHE A 31 5.40 -26.04 27.64
CA PHE A 31 6.14 -26.06 26.39
C PHE A 31 5.23 -26.25 25.16
N MET A 32 4.28 -27.19 25.23
CA MET A 32 3.37 -27.45 24.11
C MET A 32 2.39 -26.30 23.88
N ASP A 33 1.96 -25.60 24.94
CA ASP A 33 1.10 -24.44 24.81
C ASP A 33 1.83 -23.26 24.18
N LEU A 34 3.10 -23.03 24.58
CA LEU A 34 3.96 -22.03 23.95
C LEU A 34 4.18 -22.32 22.46
N LEU A 35 4.46 -23.59 22.11
CA LEU A 35 4.64 -23.98 20.71
C LEU A 35 3.37 -23.74 19.87
N ARG A 36 2.19 -24.05 20.42
CA ARG A 36 0.91 -23.75 19.75
C ARG A 36 0.68 -22.25 19.62
N GLY A 37 1.05 -21.46 20.63
CA GLY A 37 1.03 -20.01 20.55
C GLY A 37 1.91 -19.48 19.42
N VAL A 38 3.15 -19.97 19.30
CA VAL A 38 4.07 -19.60 18.21
C VAL A 38 3.49 -19.94 16.83
N MET A 39 2.87 -21.12 16.69
CA MET A 39 2.19 -21.50 15.44
C MET A 39 1.03 -20.55 15.12
N ALA A 40 0.21 -20.19 16.12
CA ALA A 40 -0.91 -19.26 15.95
C ALA A 40 -0.43 -17.85 15.56
N GLY A 41 0.59 -17.32 16.24
CA GLY A 41 1.18 -16.02 15.92
C GLY A 41 1.80 -15.99 14.52
N SER A 42 2.45 -17.08 14.10
CA SER A 42 3.02 -17.20 12.75
C SER A 42 1.93 -17.24 11.68
N ARG A 43 0.80 -17.91 11.96
CA ARG A 43 -0.36 -17.92 11.06
C ARG A 43 -0.98 -16.52 10.94
N ALA A 44 -1.13 -15.81 12.05
CA ALA A 44 -1.65 -14.45 12.05
C ALA A 44 -0.80 -13.52 11.15
N LEU A 45 0.53 -13.60 11.24
CA LEU A 45 1.42 -12.86 10.35
C LEU A 45 1.21 -13.24 8.87
N ALA A 46 1.05 -14.52 8.57
CA ALA A 46 0.81 -14.98 7.20
C ALA A 46 -0.53 -14.44 6.65
N ASP A 47 -1.57 -14.36 7.48
CA ASP A 47 -2.86 -13.79 7.08
C ASP A 47 -2.78 -12.26 6.87
N ASP A 48 -2.01 -11.56 7.70
CA ASP A 48 -1.78 -10.11 7.58
C ASP A 48 -0.96 -9.73 6.32
N GLN A 49 -0.08 -10.61 5.88
CA GLN A 49 0.72 -10.45 4.66
C GLN A 49 0.05 -11.05 3.42
N GLY A 50 -0.91 -11.96 3.61
CA GLY A 50 -1.57 -12.72 2.55
C GLY A 50 -2.71 -11.99 1.85
N GLY A 51 -3.10 -10.81 2.31
CA GLY A 51 -4.11 -9.98 1.64
C GLY A 51 -5.55 -10.27 2.03
N ALA A 52 -5.80 -11.10 3.03
CA ALA A 52 -7.16 -11.43 3.48
C ALA A 52 -7.88 -10.25 4.18
N ILE A 53 -7.13 -9.20 4.55
CA ILE A 53 -7.65 -8.03 5.25
C ILE A 53 -8.37 -7.12 4.25
N VAL A 54 -9.67 -6.92 4.44
CA VAL A 54 -10.47 -5.97 3.67
C VAL A 54 -10.66 -4.69 4.48
N THR A 55 -10.52 -3.53 3.85
CA THR A 55 -10.77 -2.24 4.52
C THR A 55 -12.25 -2.05 4.86
N ALA A 56 -12.52 -1.31 5.93
CA ALA A 56 -13.84 -0.89 6.40
C ALA A 56 -13.84 0.61 6.77
N GLY A 57 -14.98 1.18 7.16
CA GLY A 57 -15.13 2.62 7.45
C GLY A 57 -16.03 3.37 6.46
N THR A 58 -15.87 4.69 6.39
CA THR A 58 -16.75 5.59 5.61
C THR A 58 -15.95 6.67 4.89
N GLY A 59 -16.31 6.97 3.63
CA GLY A 59 -15.60 7.97 2.82
C GLY A 59 -14.10 7.64 2.71
N ASN A 60 -13.26 8.64 2.94
CA ASN A 60 -11.79 8.51 2.88
C ASN A 60 -11.15 8.06 4.20
N ALA A 61 -11.96 7.72 5.21
CA ALA A 61 -11.50 7.11 6.45
C ALA A 61 -11.55 5.58 6.31
N TYR A 62 -10.38 4.97 6.09
CA TYR A 62 -10.22 3.53 6.02
C TYR A 62 -9.78 2.98 7.37
N ALA A 63 -10.30 1.81 7.71
CA ALA A 63 -9.93 1.06 8.89
C ALA A 63 -9.66 -0.39 8.50
N VAL A 64 -8.72 -1.03 9.19
CA VAL A 64 -8.43 -2.45 9.01
C VAL A 64 -8.25 -3.13 10.35
N SER A 65 -8.66 -4.40 10.40
CA SER A 65 -8.44 -5.28 11.54
C SER A 65 -7.47 -6.38 11.13
N THR A 66 -6.32 -6.44 11.79
CA THR A 66 -5.30 -7.47 11.53
C THR A 66 -5.57 -8.71 12.40
N ALA A 67 -5.08 -9.87 11.96
CA ALA A 67 -5.07 -11.07 12.77
C ALA A 67 -4.06 -10.98 13.93
N SER A 68 -2.95 -10.25 13.75
CA SER A 68 -1.93 -10.10 14.80
C SER A 68 -2.36 -9.16 15.94
N GLY A 69 -3.30 -8.25 15.70
CA GLY A 69 -3.78 -7.27 16.67
C GLY A 69 -2.70 -6.24 17.02
N VAL A 70 -2.37 -5.37 16.08
CA VAL A 70 -1.33 -4.35 16.20
C VAL A 70 -1.75 -3.29 17.21
N THR A 71 -0.95 -3.12 18.26
CA THR A 71 -1.17 -2.07 19.29
C THR A 71 -0.18 -0.92 19.19
N GLN A 72 0.94 -1.13 18.50
CA GLN A 72 1.99 -0.13 18.29
C GLN A 72 2.52 -0.18 16.86
N LEU A 73 2.58 0.97 16.20
CA LEU A 73 3.12 1.10 14.85
C LEU A 73 4.65 1.19 14.87
N ARG A 74 5.32 0.13 14.42
CA ARG A 74 6.78 0.05 14.30
C ARG A 74 7.20 0.41 12.88
N ALA A 75 8.34 1.10 12.73
CA ALA A 75 8.88 1.45 11.42
C ALA A 75 8.99 0.21 10.52
N GLY A 76 8.48 0.31 9.29
CA GLY A 76 8.50 -0.78 8.32
C GLY A 76 7.41 -1.84 8.48
N LEU A 77 6.52 -1.72 9.47
CA LEU A 77 5.32 -2.56 9.58
C LEU A 77 4.58 -2.54 8.25
N SER A 78 4.39 -3.70 7.65
CA SER A 78 3.78 -3.84 6.33
C SER A 78 2.63 -4.83 6.36
N LEU A 79 1.53 -4.44 5.71
CA LEU A 79 0.29 -5.21 5.60
C LEU A 79 -0.10 -5.31 4.13
N LEU A 80 -0.73 -6.40 3.72
CA LEU A 80 -1.40 -6.49 2.43
C LEU A 80 -2.91 -6.40 2.68
N ILE A 81 -3.54 -5.40 2.08
CA ILE A 81 -4.97 -5.12 2.29
C ILE A 81 -5.71 -5.01 0.97
N GLN A 82 -7.00 -5.34 0.98
CA GLN A 82 -7.92 -5.13 -0.13
C GLN A 82 -8.79 -3.91 0.13
N ILE A 83 -8.85 -3.01 -0.85
CA ILE A 83 -9.68 -1.80 -0.78
C ILE A 83 -11.16 -2.17 -0.93
N ASP A 84 -12.03 -1.66 -0.08
CA ASP A 84 -13.49 -1.86 -0.16
C ASP A 84 -14.19 -0.79 -1.00
N ARG A 85 -13.66 0.43 -1.03
CA ARG A 85 -14.29 1.58 -1.70
C ARG A 85 -13.29 2.55 -2.32
N THR A 86 -13.75 3.25 -3.34
CA THR A 86 -12.99 4.33 -3.99
C THR A 86 -12.80 5.53 -3.08
N ASN A 87 -11.59 6.09 -3.03
CA ASN A 87 -11.35 7.37 -2.36
C ASN A 87 -11.81 8.54 -3.24
N THR A 88 -12.38 9.56 -2.63
CA THR A 88 -12.75 10.83 -3.30
C THR A 88 -11.77 11.96 -3.02
N ASP A 89 -11.04 11.88 -1.90
CA ASP A 89 -10.07 12.88 -1.44
C ASP A 89 -8.91 12.20 -0.69
N ALA A 90 -8.13 12.97 0.07
CA ALA A 90 -7.05 12.49 0.92
C ALA A 90 -7.52 11.39 1.88
N ALA A 91 -6.80 10.27 1.88
CA ALA A 91 -7.17 9.08 2.64
C ALA A 91 -6.47 9.04 4.01
N THR A 92 -7.13 8.37 4.94
CA THR A 92 -6.54 7.99 6.23
C THR A 92 -6.71 6.49 6.45
N LEU A 93 -5.79 5.89 7.18
CA LEU A 93 -5.84 4.48 7.56
C LEU A 93 -5.68 4.33 9.08
N ASN A 94 -6.64 3.64 9.70
CA ASN A 94 -6.61 3.24 11.10
C ASN A 94 -6.42 1.72 11.19
N VAL A 95 -5.30 1.27 11.75
CA VAL A 95 -5.02 -0.16 11.95
C VAL A 95 -5.31 -0.51 13.39
N ASP A 96 -6.22 -1.46 13.63
CA ASP A 96 -6.52 -2.02 14.96
C ASP A 96 -6.80 -1.00 16.07
N GLY A 97 -7.33 0.18 15.71
CA GLY A 97 -7.65 1.23 16.67
C GLY A 97 -6.45 2.04 17.16
N THR A 98 -5.28 1.93 16.51
CA THR A 98 -4.09 2.76 16.79
C THR A 98 -4.29 4.26 16.49
N GLY A 99 -5.41 4.61 15.86
CA GLY A 99 -5.83 5.96 15.51
C GLY A 99 -5.66 6.21 14.00
N PRO A 100 -6.52 7.05 13.40
CA PRO A 100 -6.42 7.37 11.98
C PRO A 100 -5.11 8.13 11.70
N LYS A 101 -4.33 7.61 10.76
CA LYS A 101 -3.10 8.24 10.26
C LYS A 101 -3.25 8.58 8.78
N PRO A 102 -2.60 9.63 8.28
CA PRO A 102 -2.56 9.91 6.84
C PRO A 102 -2.11 8.68 6.07
N TRP A 103 -2.71 8.45 4.91
CA TRP A 103 -2.32 7.39 4.00
C TRP A 103 -2.07 8.00 2.62
N ARG A 104 -0.84 7.81 2.15
CA ARG A 104 -0.27 8.51 1.01
C ARG A 104 0.35 7.56 0.01
N ASP A 105 0.54 8.09 -1.19
CA ASP A 105 1.23 7.40 -2.27
C ASP A 105 2.73 7.22 -1.93
N GLY A 106 3.43 6.37 -2.70
CA GLY A 106 4.86 6.09 -2.57
C GLY A 106 5.73 7.34 -2.49
N ASP A 107 5.34 8.39 -3.20
CA ASP A 107 6.02 9.69 -3.24
C ASP A 107 5.75 10.58 -2.01
N GLY A 108 4.89 10.14 -1.09
CA GLY A 108 4.52 10.88 0.12
C GLY A 108 3.50 12.00 -0.12
N VAL A 109 2.82 11.98 -1.27
CA VAL A 109 1.72 12.89 -1.65
C VAL A 109 0.37 12.24 -1.34
N ASP A 110 -0.64 13.04 -1.05
CA ASP A 110 -2.00 12.54 -0.86
C ASP A 110 -2.54 11.90 -2.15
N PHE A 111 -3.34 10.85 -1.99
CA PHE A 111 -3.95 10.18 -3.14
C PHE A 111 -4.86 11.12 -3.94
N ALA A 112 -4.74 11.06 -5.27
CA ALA A 112 -5.72 11.64 -6.16
C ALA A 112 -7.08 10.95 -6.01
N ASN A 113 -8.16 11.66 -6.36
CA ASN A 113 -9.49 11.07 -6.45
C ASN A 113 -9.45 9.83 -7.37
N GLY A 114 -9.99 8.71 -6.89
CA GLY A 114 -10.04 7.47 -7.66
C GLY A 114 -8.77 6.61 -7.62
N ALA A 115 -7.70 7.05 -6.94
CA ALA A 115 -6.44 6.31 -6.91
C ALA A 115 -6.51 4.96 -6.16
N LEU A 116 -7.46 4.82 -5.23
CA LEU A 116 -7.73 3.60 -4.45
C LEU A 116 -9.03 2.92 -4.92
N PRO A 117 -9.06 2.24 -6.08
CA PRO A 117 -10.28 1.57 -6.55
C PRO A 117 -10.63 0.35 -5.69
N PRO A 118 -11.92 0.00 -5.55
CA PRO A 118 -12.36 -1.16 -4.79
C PRO A 118 -11.79 -2.46 -5.36
N LYS A 119 -11.68 -3.47 -4.50
CA LYS A 119 -11.15 -4.82 -4.73
C LYS A 119 -9.68 -4.88 -5.11
N ARG A 120 -8.96 -3.75 -5.18
CA ARG A 120 -7.52 -3.70 -5.41
C ARG A 120 -6.77 -4.17 -4.16
N PHE A 121 -5.75 -4.99 -4.35
CA PHE A 121 -4.80 -5.33 -3.29
C PHE A 121 -3.67 -4.31 -3.28
N VAL A 122 -3.36 -3.79 -2.10
CA VAL A 122 -2.34 -2.76 -1.90
C VAL A 122 -1.48 -3.16 -0.71
N ARG A 123 -0.15 -3.14 -0.88
CA ARG A 123 0.79 -3.26 0.22
C ARG A 123 0.93 -1.89 0.87
N VAL A 124 0.65 -1.83 2.17
CA VAL A 124 0.74 -0.60 2.96
C VAL A 124 1.84 -0.76 3.99
N THR A 125 2.74 0.22 4.06
CA THR A 125 3.90 0.21 4.96
C THR A 125 3.90 1.45 5.86
N TRP A 126 4.17 1.26 7.15
CA TRP A 126 4.27 2.34 8.13
C TRP A 126 5.61 3.05 8.01
N ASP A 127 5.55 4.36 7.77
CA ASP A 127 6.69 5.25 7.89
C ASP A 127 6.61 6.05 9.20
N ALA A 128 7.43 5.63 10.17
CA ALA A 128 7.50 6.27 11.47
C ALA A 128 8.09 7.69 11.43
N SER A 129 8.94 8.00 10.45
CA SER A 129 9.58 9.32 10.34
C SER A 129 8.59 10.40 9.89
N ARG A 130 7.67 10.02 9.00
CA ARG A 130 6.61 10.89 8.47
C ARG A 130 5.28 10.72 9.19
N ASN A 131 5.17 9.75 10.12
CA ASN A 131 3.95 9.41 10.86
C ASN A 131 2.76 9.15 9.90
N THR A 132 3.03 8.43 8.81
CA THR A 132 2.08 8.18 7.70
C THR A 132 2.18 6.74 7.21
N TRP A 133 1.06 6.24 6.70
CA TRP A 133 1.04 5.05 5.87
C TRP A 133 1.44 5.39 4.44
N ILE A 134 2.22 4.53 3.82
CA ILE A 134 2.66 4.67 2.43
C ILE A 134 2.27 3.42 1.67
N SER A 135 1.72 3.60 0.48
CA SER A 135 1.58 2.51 -0.50
C SER A 135 1.90 3.02 -1.88
N ASP A 136 2.69 2.26 -2.62
CA ASP A 136 2.84 2.47 -4.04
C ASP A 136 1.62 1.88 -4.75
N VAL A 137 0.74 2.77 -5.20
CA VAL A 137 -0.31 2.41 -6.14
C VAL A 137 0.16 2.94 -7.48
N LEU A 138 0.69 2.05 -8.33
CA LEU A 138 0.91 2.33 -9.76
C LEU A 138 -0.30 3.10 -10.30
N SER A 139 -0.14 4.40 -10.45
CA SER A 139 -1.21 5.27 -10.89
C SER A 139 -1.04 5.42 -12.39
N LEU A 140 -1.79 4.59 -13.12
CA LEU A 140 -2.02 4.81 -14.56
C LEU A 140 -2.56 6.23 -14.82
N LEU A 141 -3.14 6.90 -13.81
CA LEU A 141 -3.54 8.30 -13.86
C LEU A 141 -2.36 9.27 -13.98
N ALA A 142 -1.25 9.07 -13.26
CA ALA A 142 -0.07 9.94 -13.41
C ALA A 142 0.56 9.75 -14.79
N PHE A 143 0.62 8.50 -15.28
CA PHE A 143 1.01 8.23 -16.66
C PHE A 143 0.04 8.84 -17.66
N ASP A 144 -1.28 8.68 -17.50
CA ASP A 144 -2.28 9.24 -18.42
C ASP A 144 -2.24 10.77 -18.42
N PHE A 145 -2.07 11.43 -17.28
CA PHE A 145 -1.94 12.88 -17.21
C PHE A 145 -0.67 13.35 -17.92
N ALA A 146 0.48 12.74 -17.61
CA ALA A 146 1.76 13.07 -18.26
C ALA A 146 1.74 12.74 -19.76
N PHE A 147 1.16 11.61 -20.13
CA PHE A 147 1.03 11.14 -21.52
C PHE A 147 0.06 12.03 -22.30
N ARG A 148 -1.07 12.43 -21.73
CA ARG A 148 -2.00 13.39 -22.37
C ARG A 148 -1.37 14.78 -22.50
N ALA A 149 -0.65 15.25 -21.49
CA ALA A 149 0.07 16.53 -21.56
C ALA A 149 1.17 16.49 -22.63
N TRP A 150 1.94 15.40 -22.67
CA TRP A 150 2.94 15.17 -23.71
C TRP A 150 2.32 15.05 -25.10
N MET A 151 1.27 14.23 -25.27
CA MET A 151 0.51 14.10 -26.52
C MET A 151 -0.06 15.45 -26.95
N ALA A 152 -0.55 16.27 -26.03
CA ALA A 152 -1.04 17.61 -26.34
C ALA A 152 0.07 18.56 -26.80
N SER A 153 1.30 18.37 -26.31
CA SER A 153 2.47 19.18 -26.71
C SER A 153 3.01 18.86 -28.11
N LEU A 154 2.63 17.71 -28.68
CA LEU A 154 3.09 17.34 -30.01
C LEU A 154 2.46 18.22 -31.11
N PRO A 155 3.20 18.49 -32.21
CA PRO A 155 2.66 19.17 -33.38
C PRO A 155 1.48 18.40 -33.99
N THR A 156 0.51 19.11 -34.57
CA THR A 156 -0.70 18.53 -35.18
C THR A 156 -0.50 18.05 -36.61
N ALA A 157 0.65 18.34 -37.21
CA ALA A 157 0.99 17.98 -38.57
C ALA A 157 2.50 17.69 -38.69
N PRO A 158 2.91 16.89 -39.69
CA PRO A 158 4.31 16.52 -39.91
C PRO A 158 5.15 17.62 -40.58
N ASP A 159 4.57 18.78 -40.88
CA ASP A 159 5.21 19.84 -41.64
C ASP A 159 6.36 20.49 -40.85
N GLY A 160 7.53 20.60 -41.49
CA GLY A 160 8.73 21.17 -40.85
C GLY A 160 9.39 20.25 -39.80
N LEU A 161 8.86 19.05 -39.57
CA LEU A 161 9.50 18.06 -38.71
C LEU A 161 10.53 17.24 -39.48
N GLY A 162 11.72 17.09 -38.89
CA GLY A 162 12.75 16.19 -39.42
C GLY A 162 12.34 14.71 -39.33
N PRO A 163 13.06 13.79 -39.99
CA PRO A 163 12.76 12.36 -39.96
C PRO A 163 12.72 11.78 -38.53
N GLY A 164 11.84 10.82 -38.29
CA GLY A 164 11.66 10.17 -36.99
C GLY A 164 11.05 11.04 -35.88
N LYS A 165 10.54 12.25 -36.18
CA LYS A 165 9.89 13.10 -35.19
C LYS A 165 8.41 12.75 -35.03
N PRO A 166 7.91 12.64 -33.78
CA PRO A 166 6.52 12.34 -33.51
C PRO A 166 5.62 13.57 -33.73
N TRP A 167 4.40 13.32 -34.18
CA TRP A 167 3.32 14.30 -34.30
C TRP A 167 1.98 13.64 -33.93
N LYS A 168 0.98 14.44 -33.56
CA LYS A 168 -0.35 13.98 -33.16
C LYS A 168 -1.38 14.22 -34.26
N GLN A 169 -2.32 13.30 -34.41
CA GLN A 169 -3.50 13.49 -35.26
C GLN A 169 -4.77 13.31 -34.42
N GLY A 170 -5.77 14.18 -34.63
CA GLY A 170 -7.00 14.19 -33.84
C GLY A 170 -7.00 15.22 -32.71
N ASP A 171 -8.00 15.17 -31.86
CA ASP A 171 -8.26 16.14 -30.80
C ASP A 171 -8.62 15.47 -29.46
N ALA A 172 -8.77 16.28 -28.41
CA ALA A 172 -9.07 15.78 -27.06
C ALA A 172 -10.45 15.11 -26.95
N VAL A 173 -11.33 15.31 -27.95
CA VAL A 173 -12.72 14.84 -27.96
C VAL A 173 -12.86 13.52 -28.72
N SER A 174 -12.15 13.38 -29.84
CA SER A 174 -12.19 12.21 -30.74
C SER A 174 -11.05 11.21 -30.49
N GLY A 175 -10.08 11.59 -29.67
CA GLY A 175 -8.88 10.80 -29.38
C GLY A 175 -7.68 11.23 -30.21
N TYR A 176 -6.49 11.11 -29.61
CA TYR A 176 -5.22 11.40 -30.29
C TYR A 176 -4.59 10.11 -30.83
N ALA A 177 -4.20 10.10 -32.10
CA ALA A 177 -3.29 9.12 -32.67
C ALA A 177 -1.85 9.65 -32.66
N LEU A 178 -0.90 8.82 -32.25
CA LEU A 178 0.54 9.13 -32.31
C LEU A 178 1.09 8.63 -33.64
N ASN A 179 1.61 9.56 -34.45
CA ASN A 179 2.25 9.27 -35.73
C ASN A 179 3.73 9.64 -35.68
N ILE A 180 4.55 8.97 -36.50
CA ILE A 180 5.98 9.26 -36.64
C ILE A 180 6.25 9.57 -38.10
N THR A 181 6.97 10.67 -38.36
CA THR A 181 7.45 10.97 -39.72
C THR A 181 8.34 9.82 -40.20
N GLY A 182 7.97 9.18 -41.31
CA GLY A 182 8.72 8.06 -41.86
C GLY A 182 10.16 8.45 -42.23
N THR A 183 11.06 7.48 -42.14
CA THR A 183 12.29 7.46 -42.94
C THR A 183 11.99 6.60 -44.15
N ASN A 184 11.70 7.22 -45.30
CA ASN A 184 11.84 6.51 -46.56
C ASN A 184 13.34 6.40 -46.83
N THR A 185 13.93 5.27 -46.44
CA THR A 185 15.14 4.71 -47.03
C THR A 185 14.79 3.36 -47.63
#